data_AF-G4FIM3-F1
#
_entry.id   AF-G4FIM3-F1
#
_cell.length_a   1.000
_cell.length_b   1.000
_cell.length_c   1.000
_cell.angle_alpha   90.00
_cell.angle_beta   90.00
_cell.angle_gamma   90.00
#
_symmetry.space_group_name_H-M   'P 1'
#
loop_
_entity.id
_entity.type
_entity.pdbx_description
1 polymer ?
#
loop_
_entity_poly.entity_id
_entity_poly.type
_entity_poly.pdbx_seq_one_letter_code
_entity_poly.pdbx_strand_id
1 'polypeptide(L)'
;MPGPVVNGVRKDGLPALDQATSAKEVLPFLPLLNEGTIKLILLSSGGVLMARLRNTTDPDGERAYQLIRPLSVIQTSSDQPWELQPYLEGLTSQKNVVVYKAAVASILDPDPRLLQVYARNTSQECPPSETPVERLKRAFQEFTECIEDEA
;
A
#
# COMPACT_ATOMS: atom_id res chain seq x y z
N MET A 1 0.54 56.69 19.26
CA MET A 1 0.61 55.59 20.26
C MET A 1 -0.04 54.36 19.64
N PRO A 2 0.47 53.12 19.80
CA PRO A 2 1.82 52.56 19.61
C PRO A 2 2.04 52.06 18.15
N GLY A 3 3.31 51.96 17.71
CA GLY A 3 3.72 51.78 16.30
C GLY A 3 3.74 50.34 15.74
N PRO A 4 4.24 50.17 14.49
CA PRO A 4 4.28 48.89 13.79
C PRO A 4 5.42 48.01 14.32
N VAL A 5 5.11 46.75 14.66
CA VAL A 5 6.11 45.80 15.19
C VAL A 5 6.70 45.00 14.05
N VAL A 6 7.95 45.31 13.71
CA VAL A 6 8.80 44.53 12.80
C VAL A 6 9.64 43.58 13.65
N ASN A 7 9.42 42.27 13.52
CA ASN A 7 10.30 41.26 14.12
C ASN A 7 11.15 40.57 13.04
N GLY A 8 12.42 40.98 13.01
CA GLY A 8 13.60 40.11 12.91
C GLY A 8 13.80 39.31 11.62
N VAL A 9 14.73 39.75 10.78
CA VAL A 9 15.29 38.98 9.66
C VAL A 9 16.68 38.44 10.07
N ARG A 10 16.83 37.10 9.96
CA ARG A 10 18.02 36.23 9.83
C ARG A 10 18.94 35.99 11.04
N LYS A 11 19.33 34.72 11.19
CA LYS A 11 20.73 34.27 10.99
C LYS A 11 20.74 32.78 10.66
N ASP A 12 21.49 32.43 9.61
CA ASP A 12 21.88 31.07 9.25
C ASP A 12 22.46 30.36 10.47
N GLY A 13 21.85 29.23 10.81
CA GLY A 13 22.33 28.30 11.82
C GLY A 13 21.87 26.93 11.37
N LEU A 14 22.85 26.09 11.05
CA LEU A 14 22.75 24.66 10.72
C LEU A 14 21.50 24.00 11.34
N PRO A 15 20.72 23.19 10.60
CA PRO A 15 19.67 22.44 11.25
C PRO A 15 20.33 21.55 12.30
N ALA A 16 19.98 21.84 13.55
CA ALA A 16 20.20 20.94 14.66
C ALA A 16 19.64 19.58 14.24
N LEU A 17 20.38 18.54 14.59
CA LEU A 17 19.93 17.17 14.55
C LEU A 17 18.80 17.06 15.60
N ASP A 18 17.62 17.57 15.26
CA ASP A 18 16.44 17.46 16.08
C ASP A 18 16.18 15.97 16.23
N GLN A 19 16.22 15.57 17.50
CA GLN A 19 15.83 14.27 17.97
C GLN A 19 14.47 13.95 17.36
N ALA A 20 14.49 13.11 16.32
CA ALA A 20 13.30 12.46 15.79
C ALA A 20 12.81 11.47 16.84
N THR A 21 12.21 11.98 17.91
CA THR A 21 11.12 11.27 18.57
C THR A 21 10.12 10.98 17.46
N SER A 22 10.04 9.71 17.08
CA SER A 22 9.12 9.16 16.10
C SER A 22 7.68 9.44 16.55
N ALA A 23 7.22 10.66 16.29
CA ALA A 23 5.81 10.98 16.26
C ALA A 23 5.30 10.26 15.02
N LYS A 24 4.78 9.05 15.23
CA LYS A 24 4.16 8.22 14.20
C LYS A 24 3.13 9.09 13.48
N GLU A 25 3.48 9.57 12.30
CA GLU A 25 2.66 10.51 11.55
C GLU A 25 1.29 9.86 11.33
N VAL A 26 0.25 10.45 11.91
CA VAL A 26 -1.10 9.86 11.88
C VAL A 26 -1.63 10.00 10.46
N LEU A 27 -1.57 8.89 9.70
CA LEU A 27 -2.08 8.86 8.34
C LEU A 27 -3.61 9.09 8.34
N PRO A 28 -4.14 9.97 7.45
CA PRO A 28 -5.57 10.16 7.35
C PRO A 28 -6.25 8.85 6.93
N PHE A 29 -7.42 8.56 7.52
CA PHE A 29 -8.19 7.38 7.18
C PHE A 29 -8.61 7.39 5.70
N LEU A 30 -8.39 6.28 5.00
CA LEU A 30 -8.75 6.15 3.58
C LEU A 30 -9.93 5.17 3.39
N PRO A 31 -11.13 5.65 3.00
CA PRO A 31 -12.30 4.80 2.81
C PRO A 31 -12.21 3.93 1.54
N LEU A 32 -12.95 2.82 1.48
CA LEU A 32 -13.05 1.89 0.34
C LEU A 32 -13.62 2.54 -0.92
N LEU A 33 -14.56 3.46 -0.74
CA LEU A 33 -15.30 4.10 -1.85
C LEU A 33 -14.42 4.92 -2.79
N ASN A 34 -13.18 5.21 -2.38
CA ASN A 34 -12.19 5.88 -3.21
C ASN A 34 -11.06 4.92 -3.61
N GLU A 35 -11.17 4.42 -4.85
CA GLU A 35 -10.01 4.30 -5.73
C GLU A 35 -9.03 3.13 -5.44
N GLY A 36 -9.43 1.91 -5.80
CA GLY A 36 -8.51 0.76 -5.95
C GLY A 36 -8.77 -0.40 -4.99
N THR A 37 -8.11 -1.53 -5.24
CA THR A 37 -8.24 -2.75 -4.41
C THR A 37 -6.93 -3.06 -3.71
N ILE A 38 -6.99 -3.57 -2.48
CA ILE A 38 -5.78 -3.98 -1.77
C ILE A 38 -5.33 -5.32 -2.36
N LYS A 39 -4.11 -5.36 -2.89
CA LYS A 39 -3.54 -6.52 -3.58
C LYS A 39 -2.12 -6.80 -3.09
N LEU A 40 -1.69 -8.04 -3.27
CA LEU A 40 -0.29 -8.43 -3.25
C LEU A 40 0.28 -8.24 -4.67
N ILE A 41 1.44 -7.61 -4.77
CA ILE A 41 2.14 -7.33 -6.01
C ILE A 41 3.50 -8.04 -5.95
N LEU A 42 3.70 -9.03 -6.79
CA LEU A 42 5.01 -9.63 -7.02
C LEU A 42 5.74 -8.80 -8.08
N LEU A 43 6.85 -8.21 -7.69
CA LEU A 43 7.73 -7.48 -8.60
C LEU A 43 8.59 -8.47 -9.40
N SER A 44 8.98 -8.06 -10.61
CA SER A 44 9.91 -8.84 -11.46
C SER A 44 11.29 -9.01 -10.81
N SER A 45 11.63 -8.21 -9.80
CA SER A 45 12.82 -8.37 -8.96
C SER A 45 12.73 -9.51 -7.94
N GLY A 46 11.54 -10.11 -7.76
CA GLY A 46 11.23 -11.11 -6.74
C GLY A 46 10.71 -10.54 -5.42
N GLY A 47 10.70 -9.21 -5.26
CA GLY A 47 10.10 -8.57 -4.08
C GLY A 47 8.58 -8.67 -4.07
N VAL A 48 7.99 -8.84 -2.88
CA VAL A 48 6.53 -8.87 -2.70
C VAL A 48 6.10 -7.62 -1.96
N LEU A 49 5.16 -6.89 -2.54
CA LEU A 49 4.55 -5.70 -1.94
C LEU A 49 3.08 -5.93 -1.65
N MET A 50 2.56 -5.25 -0.64
CA MET A 50 1.13 -5.11 -0.38
C MET A 50 0.76 -3.64 -0.48
N ALA A 51 -0.22 -3.31 -1.30
CA ALA A 51 -0.64 -1.93 -1.52
C ALA A 51 -2.11 -1.85 -1.94
N ARG A 52 -2.72 -0.67 -1.79
CA ARG A 52 -3.96 -0.37 -2.52
C ARG A 52 -3.57 -0.02 -3.95
N LEU A 53 -3.98 -0.86 -4.88
CA LEU A 53 -3.63 -0.83 -6.30
C LEU A 53 -4.67 -0.03 -7.09
N ARG A 54 -4.19 0.93 -7.87
CA ARG A 54 -4.98 1.62 -8.91
C ARG A 54 -4.33 1.46 -10.27
N ASN A 55 -5.17 1.31 -11.29
CA ASN A 55 -4.71 1.43 -12.67
C ASN A 55 -4.44 2.90 -12.98
N THR A 56 -3.31 3.17 -13.62
CA THR A 56 -2.93 4.50 -14.08
C THR A 56 -2.11 4.39 -15.36
N THR A 57 -1.61 5.52 -15.85
CA THR A 57 -0.68 5.57 -16.98
C THR A 57 0.61 6.26 -16.55
N ASP A 58 1.72 5.86 -17.15
CA ASP A 58 2.99 6.56 -16.96
C ASP A 58 3.04 7.86 -17.80
N PRO A 59 4.13 8.66 -17.72
CA PRO A 59 4.27 9.89 -18.50
C PRO A 59 4.25 9.69 -20.02
N ASP A 60 4.58 8.49 -20.51
CA ASP A 60 4.57 8.13 -21.93
C ASP A 60 3.17 7.65 -22.38
N GLY A 61 2.24 7.49 -21.44
CA GLY A 61 0.87 7.03 -21.68
C GLY A 61 0.70 5.51 -21.59
N GLU A 62 1.75 4.78 -21.25
CA GLU A 62 1.72 3.33 -21.12
C GLU A 62 1.06 2.90 -19.80
N ARG A 63 0.59 1.65 -19.76
CA ARG A 63 -0.10 1.13 -18.57
C ARG A 63 0.85 1.05 -17.38
N ALA A 64 0.39 1.60 -16.26
CA ALA A 64 1.11 1.56 -15.00
C ALA A 64 0.15 1.30 -13.84
N TYR A 65 0.73 1.10 -12.67
CA TYR A 65 -0.01 0.93 -11.44
C TYR A 65 0.42 1.97 -10.41
N GLN A 66 -0.55 2.63 -9.80
CA GLN A 66 -0.30 3.44 -8.62
C GLN A 66 -0.50 2.57 -7.38
N LEU A 67 0.57 2.43 -6.60
CA LEU A 67 0.59 1.77 -5.31
C LEU A 67 0.39 2.82 -4.23
N ILE A 68 -0.73 2.75 -3.52
CA ILE A 68 -1.05 3.63 -2.41
C ILE A 68 -0.63 2.96 -1.10
N ARG A 69 0.20 3.66 -0.31
CA ARG A 69 0.76 3.20 0.97
C ARG A 69 1.39 1.80 0.89
N PRO A 70 2.33 1.56 -0.05
CA PRO A 70 2.92 0.25 -0.24
C PRO A 70 3.75 -0.17 0.99
N LEU A 71 3.59 -1.43 1.40
CA LEU A 71 4.43 -2.09 2.39
C LEU A 71 5.09 -3.31 1.75
N SER A 72 6.33 -3.60 2.13
CA SER A 72 7.03 -4.83 1.73
C SER A 72 6.55 -5.98 2.61
N VAL A 73 6.30 -7.11 1.97
CA VAL A 73 5.88 -8.35 2.62
C VAL A 73 7.11 -9.24 2.74
N ILE A 74 7.56 -9.45 3.97
CA ILE A 74 8.82 -10.12 4.26
C ILE A 74 8.55 -11.32 5.15
N GLN A 75 9.24 -12.42 4.89
CA GLN A 75 9.26 -13.58 5.78
C GLN A 75 10.70 -13.80 6.23
N THR A 76 10.98 -13.51 7.49
CA THR A 76 12.33 -13.60 8.08
C THR A 76 12.83 -15.04 8.20
N SER A 77 11.91 -16.00 8.36
CA SER A 77 12.17 -17.44 8.33
C SER A 77 10.87 -18.20 8.04
N SER A 78 10.97 -19.44 7.54
CA SER A 78 9.79 -20.25 7.18
C SER A 78 8.77 -20.42 8.30
N ASP A 79 9.24 -20.39 9.54
CA ASP A 79 8.44 -20.67 10.73
C ASP A 79 7.85 -19.39 11.36
N GLN A 80 8.22 -18.23 10.84
CA GLN A 80 7.70 -16.94 11.30
C GLN A 80 6.56 -16.45 10.39
N PRO A 81 5.58 -15.73 10.97
CA PRO A 81 4.52 -15.11 10.18
C PRO A 81 5.11 -14.05 9.25
N TRP A 82 4.38 -13.75 8.18
CA TRP A 82 4.69 -12.65 7.29
C TRP A 82 4.63 -11.31 8.03
N GLU A 83 5.64 -10.49 7.81
CA GLU A 83 5.76 -9.15 8.36
C GLU A 83 5.59 -8.09 7.27
N LEU A 84 5.07 -6.92 7.68
CA LEU A 84 4.90 -5.76 6.82
C LEU A 84 5.88 -4.67 7.24
N GLN A 85 6.75 -4.26 6.30
CA GLN A 85 7.72 -3.19 6.51
C GLN A 85 7.48 -2.03 5.53
N PRO A 86 7.82 -0.78 5.90
CA PRO A 86 7.71 0.35 4.96
C PRO A 86 8.51 0.10 3.67
N TYR A 87 7.89 0.32 2.52
CA TYR A 87 8.58 0.21 1.23
C TYR A 87 9.34 1.51 0.92
N LEU A 88 10.61 1.38 0.48
CA LEU A 88 11.50 2.49 0.14
C LEU A 88 11.80 3.46 1.30
N GLU A 89 11.79 2.96 2.54
CA GLU A 89 12.18 3.76 3.70
C GLU A 89 13.60 4.32 3.54
N GLY A 90 13.76 5.61 3.81
CA GLY A 90 15.02 6.32 3.66
C GLY A 90 15.38 6.71 2.22
N LEU A 91 14.70 6.16 1.20
CA LEU A 91 14.94 6.54 -0.20
C LEU A 91 14.04 7.70 -0.65
N THR A 92 12.78 7.71 -0.21
CA THR A 92 11.80 8.74 -0.59
C THR A 92 10.80 9.01 0.54
N SER A 93 10.29 10.24 0.60
CA SER A 93 9.17 10.63 1.48
C SER A 93 7.80 10.37 0.83
N GLN A 94 7.77 9.96 -0.43
CA GLN A 94 6.53 9.69 -1.15
C GLN A 94 5.84 8.45 -0.58
N LYS A 95 4.57 8.63 -0.18
CA LYS A 95 3.73 7.57 0.38
C LYS A 95 3.02 6.72 -0.68
N ASN A 96 3.01 7.20 -1.92
CA ASN A 96 2.41 6.54 -3.06
C ASN A 96 3.45 6.46 -4.17
N VAL A 97 3.51 5.34 -4.88
CA VAL A 97 4.53 5.08 -5.90
C VAL A 97 3.83 4.62 -7.17
N VAL A 98 4.29 5.10 -8.32
CA VAL A 98 3.86 4.57 -9.62
C VAL A 98 4.87 3.52 -10.07
N VAL A 99 4.37 2.34 -10.44
CA VAL A 99 5.16 1.21 -10.89
C VAL A 99 4.71 0.85 -12.30
N TYR A 100 5.67 0.80 -13.23
CA TYR A 100 5.43 0.39 -14.62
C TYR A 100 4.88 -1.05 -14.68
N LYS A 101 4.00 -1.33 -15.64
CA LYS A 101 3.43 -2.68 -15.81
C LYS A 101 4.50 -3.76 -15.98
N ALA A 102 5.62 -3.43 -16.63
CA ALA A 102 6.75 -4.35 -16.89
C ALA A 102 7.52 -4.75 -15.60
N ALA A 103 7.45 -3.93 -14.55
CA ALA A 103 8.09 -4.24 -13.27
C ALA A 103 7.24 -5.16 -12.38
N VAL A 104 6.00 -5.47 -12.78
CA VAL A 104 5.07 -6.33 -12.05
C VAL A 104 4.97 -7.69 -12.72
N ALA A 105 5.43 -8.72 -12.02
CA ALA A 105 5.33 -10.12 -12.44
C ALA A 105 3.91 -10.67 -12.24
N SER A 106 3.32 -10.48 -11.05
CA SER A 106 1.95 -10.94 -10.78
C SER A 106 1.23 -10.06 -9.76
N ILE A 107 -0.10 -10.13 -9.79
CA ILE A 107 -1.00 -9.47 -8.85
C ILE A 107 -1.88 -10.55 -8.24
N LEU A 108 -1.92 -10.62 -6.92
CA LEU A 108 -2.55 -11.68 -6.16
C LEU A 108 -3.50 -11.09 -5.10
N ASP A 109 -4.46 -11.90 -4.66
CA ASP A 109 -5.30 -11.57 -3.53
C ASP A 109 -4.58 -11.87 -2.20
N PRO A 110 -4.60 -10.92 -1.24
CA PRO A 110 -3.95 -11.12 0.05
C PRO A 110 -4.72 -12.07 0.95
N ASP A 111 -3.98 -12.79 1.81
CA ASP A 111 -4.58 -13.53 2.93
C ASP A 111 -5.39 -12.57 3.84
N PRO A 112 -6.57 -12.97 4.34
CA PRO A 112 -7.43 -12.12 5.16
C PRO A 112 -6.76 -11.58 6.43
N ARG A 113 -5.86 -12.33 7.07
CA ARG A 113 -5.14 -11.86 8.26
C ARG A 113 -4.14 -10.78 7.87
N LEU A 114 -3.39 -11.00 6.79
CA LEU A 114 -2.44 -10.02 6.27
C LEU A 114 -3.15 -8.73 5.83
N LEU A 115 -4.32 -8.85 5.22
CA LEU A 115 -5.20 -7.74 4.84
C LEU A 115 -5.62 -6.89 6.04
N GLN A 116 -6.06 -7.51 7.13
CA GLN A 116 -6.44 -6.81 8.35
C GLN A 116 -5.25 -6.06 8.98
N VAL A 117 -4.08 -6.71 9.03
CA VAL A 117 -2.86 -6.09 9.55
C VAL A 117 -2.44 -4.89 8.70
N TYR A 118 -2.46 -5.04 7.37
CA TYR A 118 -2.15 -3.97 6.43
C TYR A 118 -3.11 -2.79 6.57
N ALA A 119 -4.42 -3.04 6.60
CA ALA A 119 -5.45 -2.00 6.71
C ALA A 119 -5.27 -1.20 8.01
N ARG A 120 -5.00 -1.89 9.13
CA ARG A 120 -4.70 -1.26 10.41
C ARG A 120 -3.40 -0.44 10.37
N ASN A 121 -2.33 -1.00 9.81
CA ASN A 121 -1.02 -0.35 9.77
C ASN A 121 -1.02 0.91 8.89
N THR A 122 -1.84 0.89 7.84
CA THR A 122 -1.90 1.98 6.86
C THR A 122 -3.08 2.91 7.05
N SER A 123 -3.90 2.77 8.11
CA SER A 123 -5.13 3.54 8.33
C SER A 123 -6.06 3.53 7.10
N GLN A 124 -6.29 2.35 6.53
CA GLN A 124 -7.21 2.16 5.40
C GLN A 124 -8.42 1.34 5.86
N GLU A 125 -9.56 1.59 5.24
CA GLU A 125 -10.73 0.73 5.42
C GLU A 125 -10.42 -0.67 4.87
N CYS A 126 -10.56 -1.68 5.72
CA CYS A 126 -10.40 -3.07 5.34
C CYS A 126 -11.66 -3.50 4.57
N PRO A 127 -11.53 -4.10 3.37
CA PRO A 127 -12.64 -4.75 2.71
C PRO A 127 -13.34 -5.72 3.67
N PRO A 128 -14.69 -5.74 3.71
CA PRO A 128 -15.39 -6.72 4.51
C PRO A 128 -14.99 -8.12 4.04
N SER A 129 -14.73 -9.03 4.98
CA SER A 129 -14.55 -10.43 4.63
C SER A 129 -15.82 -10.97 3.98
N GLU A 130 -15.69 -11.70 2.88
CA GLU A 130 -16.82 -12.38 2.26
C GLU A 130 -17.57 -13.22 3.30
N THR A 131 -18.89 -13.05 3.30
CA THR A 131 -19.75 -13.86 4.14
C THR A 131 -19.61 -15.33 3.77
N PRO A 132 -19.87 -16.28 4.68
CA PRO A 132 -19.85 -17.71 4.35
C PRO A 132 -20.68 -18.06 3.10
N VAL A 133 -21.79 -17.35 2.89
CA VAL A 133 -22.67 -17.52 1.72
C VAL A 133 -22.00 -17.04 0.44
N GLU A 134 -21.33 -15.90 0.45
CA GLU A 134 -20.60 -15.38 -0.71
C GLU A 134 -19.41 -16.28 -1.07
N ARG A 135 -18.68 -16.77 -0.06
CA ARG A 135 -17.62 -17.76 -0.26
C ARG A 135 -18.15 -19.04 -0.90
N LEU A 136 -19.31 -19.52 -0.44
CA LEU A 136 -19.96 -20.69 -1.02
C LEU A 136 -20.37 -20.42 -2.48
N LYS A 137 -20.98 -19.27 -2.76
CA LYS A 137 -21.36 -18.88 -4.12
C LYS A 137 -20.15 -18.82 -5.06
N ARG A 138 -19.05 -18.20 -4.63
CA ARG A 138 -17.81 -18.16 -5.42
C ARG A 138 -17.26 -19.57 -5.65
N ALA A 139 -17.15 -20.40 -4.61
CA ALA A 139 -16.63 -21.76 -4.75
C ALA A 139 -17.49 -22.62 -5.70
N PHE A 140 -18.82 -22.46 -5.67
CA PHE A 140 -19.71 -23.12 -6.62
C PHE A 140 -19.50 -22.61 -8.04
N GLN A 141 -19.33 -21.29 -8.21
CA GLN A 141 -19.12 -20.68 -9.51
C GLN A 141 -17.78 -21.10 -10.13
N GLU A 142 -16.68 -21.07 -9.36
CA GLU A 142 -15.37 -21.56 -9.81
C GLU A 142 -15.42 -23.03 -10.20
N PHE A 143 -16.14 -23.86 -9.43
CA PHE A 143 -16.33 -25.27 -9.75
C PHE A 143 -17.10 -25.47 -11.07
N THR A 144 -18.16 -24.71 -11.32
CA THR A 144 -18.90 -24.79 -12.58
C THR A 144 -18.08 -24.30 -13.77
N GLU A 145 -17.30 -23.23 -13.60
CA GLU A 145 -16.42 -22.70 -14.64
C GLU A 145 -15.33 -23.72 -15.02
N CYS A 146 -14.75 -24.45 -14.05
CA CYS A 146 -13.80 -25.53 -14.35
C CYS A 146 -14.41 -26.72 -15.10
N ILE A 147 -15.70 -27.03 -14.91
CA ILE A 147 -16.37 -28.13 -15.62
C ILE A 147 -16.71 -27.73 -17.05
N GLU A 148 -17.09 -26.47 -17.27
CA GLU A 148 -17.47 -25.98 -18.61
C GLU A 148 -16.26 -25.83 -19.53
N ASP A 149 -15.06 -25.59 -19.00
CA ASP A 149 -13.81 -25.52 -19.79
C ASP A 149 -13.26 -26.90 -20.20
N GLU A 150 -13.76 -28.02 -19.65
CA GLU A 150 -13.35 -29.40 -19.98
C GLU A 150 -14.24 -30.09 -21.04
N ALA A 151 -15.32 -29.43 -21.51
CA ALA A 151 -16.30 -29.98 -22.46
C ALA A 151 -16.14 -29.45 -23.91
#